data_AF-A0A0F0HW84-F1
#
_entry.id   AF-A0A0F0HW84-F1
#
_cell.length_a   1.000
_cell.length_b   1.000
_cell.length_c   1.000
_cell.angle_alpha   90.00
_cell.angle_beta   90.00
_cell.angle_gamma   90.00
#
_symmetry.space_group_name_H-M   'P 1'
#
loop_
_entity.id
_entity.type
_entity.pdbx_description
1 polymer ?
#
loop_
_entity_poly.entity_id
_entity_poly.type
_entity_poly.pdbx_seq_one_letter_code
_entity_poly.pdbx_strand_id
1 'polypeptide(L)' 'MVRALDPVGSVRAVGAARPAGAPLMRGLAAGGLAWRLRELGSLAERGLLTSEEFTAAKARLLGR' A
#
# COMPACT_ATOMS: atom_id res chain seq x y z
N MET A 1 -28.37 -16.34 -23.87
CA MET A 1 -27.91 -16.37 -22.46
C MET A 1 -26.54 -17.00 -22.41
N VAL A 2 -25.46 -16.21 -22.29
CA VAL A 2 -24.19 -16.63 -21.67
C VAL A 2 -23.49 -15.37 -21.15
N ARG A 3 -23.26 -15.30 -19.83
CA ARG A 3 -22.46 -14.28 -19.16
C ARG A 3 -21.04 -14.86 -19.06
N ALA A 4 -20.04 -14.18 -19.60
CA ALA A 4 -18.63 -14.54 -19.46
C ALA A 4 -17.90 -13.38 -18.77
N LEU A 5 -17.04 -13.74 -17.83
CA LEU A 5 -16.51 -12.93 -16.74
C LEU A 5 -15.58 -11.79 -17.20
N ASP A 6 -15.61 -10.67 -16.46
CA ASP A 6 -14.68 -9.54 -16.56
C ASP A 6 -13.23 -9.95 -16.25
N PRO A 7 -12.25 -9.61 -17.11
CA PRO A 7 -10.86 -9.49 -16.67
C PRO A 7 -10.58 -8.04 -16.25
N VAL A 8 -10.73 -7.75 -14.95
CA VAL A 8 -10.06 -6.61 -14.32
C VAL A 8 -8.55 -6.89 -14.35
N GLY A 9 -7.89 -6.45 -15.42
CA GLY A 9 -6.49 -6.76 -15.68
C GLY A 9 -5.77 -5.65 -16.42
N SER A 10 -5.80 -4.42 -15.91
CA SER A 10 -4.83 -3.40 -16.33
C SER A 10 -4.76 -2.22 -15.37
N VAL A 11 -4.01 -2.38 -14.27
CA VAL A 11 -3.47 -1.22 -13.58
C VAL A 11 -2.18 -0.85 -14.31
N ARG A 12 -2.27 0.04 -15.32
CA ARG A 12 -1.10 0.71 -15.89
C ARG A 12 -0.45 1.50 -14.75
N ALA A 13 0.69 1.03 -14.26
CA ALA A 13 1.61 1.87 -13.50
C ALA A 13 2.10 2.96 -14.45
N VAL A 14 1.46 4.14 -14.40
CA VAL A 14 1.93 5.31 -15.13
C VAL A 14 3.25 5.75 -14.51
N GLY A 15 4.28 5.77 -15.35
CA GLY A 15 5.68 5.89 -14.99
C GLY A 15 6.00 7.09 -14.09
N ALA A 16 6.92 6.83 -13.16
CA ALA A 16 7.57 7.84 -12.35
C ALA A 16 8.44 8.75 -13.24
N ALA A 17 7.99 9.98 -13.45
CA ALA A 17 8.84 11.07 -13.90
C ALA A 17 8.44 12.36 -13.17
N ARG A 18 9.25 12.77 -12.19
CA ARG A 18 9.27 14.18 -11.75
C ARG A 18 10.63 14.55 -11.15
N PRO A 19 11.29 15.61 -11.66
CA PRO A 19 12.58 16.04 -11.14
C PRO A 19 12.44 17.02 -9.96
N ALA A 20 13.59 17.22 -9.30
CA ALA A 20 14.00 18.38 -8.50
C ALA A 20 13.56 18.48 -7.03
N GLY A 21 14.29 17.77 -6.16
CA GLY A 21 14.90 18.32 -4.93
C GLY A 21 14.04 18.57 -3.68
N ALA A 22 12.82 19.10 -3.82
CA ALA A 22 11.92 19.41 -2.70
C ALA A 22 10.70 18.47 -2.52
N PRO A 23 10.16 17.78 -3.56
CA PRO A 23 9.08 16.80 -3.39
C PRO A 23 9.59 15.41 -2.95
N LEU A 24 10.90 15.19 -2.98
CA LEU A 24 11.50 13.92 -2.57
C LEU A 24 11.29 13.65 -1.08
N MET A 25 11.30 14.66 -0.21
CA MET A 25 11.09 14.45 1.23
C MET A 25 9.65 14.03 1.57
N ARG A 26 8.64 14.64 0.92
CA ARG A 26 7.25 14.18 1.04
C ARG A 26 7.04 12.81 0.40
N GLY A 27 7.68 12.55 -0.74
CA GLY A 27 7.66 11.24 -1.40
C GLY A 27 8.39 10.15 -0.59
N LEU A 28 9.45 10.50 0.13
CA LEU A 28 10.19 9.63 1.04
C LEU A 28 9.37 9.33 2.30
N ALA A 29 8.69 10.32 2.86
CA ALA A 29 7.78 10.12 3.99
C ALA A 29 6.56 9.26 3.59
N ALA A 30 5.92 9.58 2.47
CA ALA A 30 4.82 8.79 1.92
C ALA A 30 5.26 7.39 1.46
N GLY A 31 6.47 7.28 0.89
CA GLY A 31 7.09 6.00 0.51
C GLY A 31 7.43 5.13 1.72
N GLY A 32 7.92 5.74 2.80
CA GLY A 32 8.17 5.06 4.07
C GLY A 32 6.87 4.59 4.74
N LEU A 33 5.80 5.38 4.66
CA LEU A 33 4.48 4.99 5.14
C LEU A 33 3.89 3.84 4.31
N ALA A 34 3.92 3.94 2.98
CA ALA A 34 3.45 2.89 2.09
C ALA A 34 4.22 1.57 2.26
N TRP A 35 5.55 1.65 2.45
CA TRP A 35 6.39 0.49 2.74
C TRP A 35 5.99 -0.19 4.06
N ARG A 36 5.79 0.59 5.14
CA ARG A 36 5.34 0.05 6.44
C ARG A 36 3.95 -0.57 6.39
N LEU A 37 3.02 0.02 5.63
CA LEU A 37 1.69 -0.55 5.41
C LEU A 37 1.76 -1.88 4.64
N ARG A 38 2.65 -1.96 3.64
CA ARG A 38 2.88 -3.20 2.89
C ARG A 38 3.50 -4.28 3.76
N GLU A 39 4.47 -3.95 4.61
CA GLU A 39 5.06 -4.92 5.54
C GLU A 39 4.02 -5.45 6.55
N LEU A 40 3.20 -4.55 7.11
CA LEU A 40 2.07 -4.93 7.97
C LEU A 40 1.09 -5.88 7.27
N GLY A 41 0.78 -5.62 5.99
CA GLY A 41 -0.08 -6.50 5.19
C GLY A 41 0.55 -7.87 5.01
N SER A 42 1.86 -7.92 4.70
CA SER A 42 2.58 -9.17 4.54
C SER A 42 2.63 -9.99 5.84
N LEU A 43 2.79 -9.34 7.01
CA LEU A 43 2.73 -10.02 8.31
C LEU A 43 1.34 -10.63 8.57
N ALA A 44 0.27 -9.91 8.23
CA ALA A 44 -1.10 -10.41 8.36
C ALA A 44 -1.39 -11.60 7.41
N GLU A 45 -0.93 -11.53 6.15
CA GLU A 45 -1.07 -12.63 5.17
C GLU A 45 -0.31 -13.89 5.60
N ARG A 46 0.82 -13.73 6.29
CA ARG A 46 1.60 -14.84 6.88
C ARG A 46 0.97 -15.40 8.16
N GLY A 47 -0.13 -14.82 8.64
CA GLY A 47 -0.76 -15.21 9.91
C GLY A 47 0.05 -14.84 11.15
N LEU A 48 1.05 -13.96 11.02
CA LEU A 48 1.87 -13.48 12.13
C LEU A 48 1.18 -12.35 12.92
N LEU A 49 0.10 -11.80 12.36
CA LEU A 49 -0.77 -10.84 13.02
C LEU A 49 -2.21 -11.30 12.91
N THR A 50 -2.94 -11.20 14.00
CA THR A 50 -4.40 -11.29 14.00
C THR A 50 -5.01 -10.06 13.29
N SER A 51 -6.27 -10.17 12.86
CA SER A 51 -6.98 -9.05 12.24
C SER A 51 -7.07 -7.82 13.15
N GLU A 52 -7.16 -8.03 14.47
CA GLU A 52 -7.23 -6.97 15.46
C GLU A 52 -5.87 -6.28 15.65
N GLU A 53 -4.78 -7.05 15.73
CA GLU A 53 -3.41 -6.50 15.81
C GLU A 53 -3.02 -5.73 14.55
N PHE A 54 -3.37 -6.24 13.37
CA PHE A 54 -3.16 -5.52 12.11
C PHE A 54 -3.94 -4.20 12.08
N THR A 55 -5.18 -4.19 12.55
CA THR A 55 -6.02 -2.99 12.61
C THR A 55 -5.43 -1.96 13.57
N ALA A 56 -5.02 -2.38 14.78
CA ALA A 56 -4.39 -1.51 15.76
C ALA A 56 -3.06 -0.93 15.24
N ALA A 57 -2.23 -1.75 14.60
CA ALA A 57 -0.95 -1.32 14.05
C ALA A 57 -1.13 -0.35 12.86
N LYS A 58 -2.10 -0.60 11.98
CA LYS A 58 -2.45 0.32 10.89
C LYS A 58 -2.96 1.66 11.43
N ALA A 59 -3.83 1.65 12.45
CA ALA A 59 -4.34 2.86 13.08
C ALA A 59 -3.23 3.72 13.70
N ARG A 60 -2.27 3.10 14.41
CA ARG A 60 -1.08 3.79 14.94
C ARG A 60 -0.20 4.41 13.86
N LEU A 61 -0.15 3.78 12.69
CA LEU A 61 0.67 4.22 11.57
C LEU A 61 0.03 5.39 10.80
N LEU A 62 -1.30 5.43 10.72
CA LEU A 62 -2.07 6.46 10.01
C LEU A 62 -2.48 7.65 10.90
N GLY A 63 -2.59 7.45 12.21
CA GLY A 63 -2.94 8.47 13.20
C GLY A 63 -1.72 9.20 13.78
N ARG A 64 -0.57 9.12 13.12
CA ARG A 64 0.65 9.83 13.49
C ARG A 64 0.78 11.16 12.76
#